data_AF-A0A3M1ZP59-F1
#
_entry.id   AF-A0A3M1ZP59-F1
#
_cell.length_a   1.000
_cell.length_b   1.000
_cell.length_c   1.000
_cell.angle_alpha   90.00
_cell.angle_beta   90.00
_cell.angle_gamma   90.00
#
_symmetry.space_group_name_H-M   'P 1'
#
loop_
_entity.id
_entity.type
_entity.pdbx_description
1 polymer ?
#
loop_
_entity_poly.entity_id
_entity_poly.type
_entity_poly.pdbx_seq_one_letter_code
_entity_poly.pdbx_strand_id
1 'polypeptide(L)'
;MASIVDIAKDGIYINVHAQPGARRPAVRGIHGPAIKIAVREAAQDGRANAAILAILSKNLGVAKADIELTAGMASRRKRVYVHGEPASLL
;
A
#
# COMPACT_ATOMS: atom_id res chain seq x y z
N MET A 1 -7.21 -1.76 -18.86
CA MET A 1 -7.89 -1.15 -17.69
C MET A 1 -6.92 -1.20 -16.51
N ALA A 2 -6.81 -0.13 -15.71
CA ALA A 2 -5.98 -0.15 -14.51
C ALA A 2 -6.87 -0.50 -13.30
N SER A 3 -6.58 -1.63 -12.65
CA SER A 3 -7.27 -2.14 -11.46
C SER A 3 -6.59 -1.63 -10.19
N ILE A 4 -7.35 -1.52 -9.10
CA ILE A 4 -6.81 -1.18 -7.78
C ILE A 4 -6.07 -2.37 -7.18
N VAL A 5 -6.61 -3.58 -7.39
CA VAL A 5 -6.05 -4.84 -6.94
C VAL A 5 -5.90 -5.80 -8.12
N ASP A 6 -4.74 -6.44 -8.23
CA ASP A 6 -4.50 -7.53 -9.18
C ASP A 6 -4.23 -8.82 -8.40
N ILE A 7 -4.91 -9.91 -8.75
CA ILE A 7 -4.69 -11.22 -8.13
C ILE A 7 -3.44 -11.87 -8.72
N ALA A 8 -2.58 -12.40 -7.85
CA ALA A 8 -1.47 -13.25 -8.20
C ALA A 8 -1.72 -14.68 -7.69
N LYS A 9 -0.83 -15.61 -8.04
CA LYS A 9 -0.94 -17.01 -7.62
C LYS A 9 -0.90 -17.16 -6.09
N ASP A 10 0.02 -16.44 -5.43
CA ASP A 10 0.33 -16.59 -4.00
C ASP A 10 0.19 -15.25 -3.25
N GLY A 11 -0.73 -14.39 -3.70
CA GLY A 11 -0.94 -13.06 -3.12
C GLY A 11 -1.72 -12.10 -4.00
N ILE A 12 -1.66 -10.82 -3.64
CA ILE A 12 -2.29 -9.73 -4.40
C ILE A 12 -1.34 -8.55 -4.58
N TYR A 13 -1.48 -7.83 -5.70
CA TYR A 13 -0.88 -6.51 -5.88
C TYR A 13 -1.90 -5.43 -5.57
N ILE A 14 -1.51 -4.43 -4.79
CA ILE A 14 -2.32 -3.27 -4.46
C ILE A 14 -1.64 -2.03 -5.00
N ASN A 15 -2.35 -1.27 -5.82
CA ASN A 15 -1.93 0.05 -6.26
C ASN A 15 -2.26 1.08 -5.17
N VAL A 16 -1.23 1.82 -4.73
CA VAL A 16 -1.34 2.80 -3.65
C VAL A 16 -0.96 4.19 -4.15
N HIS A 17 -1.76 5.19 -3.80
CA HIS A 17 -1.43 6.60 -3.92
C HIS A 17 -1.05 7.17 -2.54
N ALA A 18 0.22 7.46 -2.35
CA ALA A 18 0.76 8.02 -1.13
C ALA A 18 0.48 9.52 -1.00
N GLN A 19 -0.09 9.93 0.13
CA GLN A 19 -0.23 11.32 0.55
C GLN A 19 0.64 11.56 1.81
N PRO A 20 1.90 12.00 1.65
CA PRO A 20 2.78 12.32 2.77
C PRO A 20 2.40 13.64 3.48
N GLY A 21 2.90 13.83 4.69
CA GLY A 21 2.70 15.06 5.48
C GLY A 21 1.28 15.25 6.02
N ALA A 22 0.49 14.18 6.11
CA ALA A 22 -0.87 14.25 6.61
C ALA A 22 -0.91 14.34 8.15
N ARG A 23 -1.80 15.16 8.71
CA ARG A 23 -1.96 15.28 10.17
C ARG A 23 -2.38 13.96 10.84
N ARG A 24 -3.20 13.16 10.16
CA ARG A 24 -3.71 11.85 10.63
C ARG A 24 -3.44 10.77 9.57
N PRO A 25 -2.60 9.76 9.87
CA PRO A 25 -2.38 8.61 8.99
C PRO A 25 -3.64 7.76 8.88
N ALA A 26 -4.05 7.41 7.65
CA ALA A 26 -5.23 6.60 7.39
C ALA A 26 -5.32 6.19 5.92
N VAL A 27 -6.05 5.12 5.64
CA VAL A 27 -6.63 4.87 4.32
C VAL A 27 -7.72 5.93 4.07
N ARG A 28 -7.67 6.60 2.92
CA ARG A 28 -8.54 7.73 2.57
C ARG A 28 -9.56 7.39 1.47
N GLY A 29 -9.65 6.12 1.08
CA GLY A 29 -10.53 5.65 0.01
C GLY A 29 -9.80 5.54 -1.33
N ILE A 30 -10.56 5.56 -2.42
CA ILE A 30 -10.07 5.31 -3.78
C ILE A 30 -9.59 6.62 -4.43
N HIS A 31 -8.50 6.54 -5.19
CA HIS A 31 -7.96 7.62 -6.01
C HIS A 31 -7.54 7.09 -7.38
N GLY A 32 -8.44 7.22 -8.36
CA GLY A 32 -8.26 6.59 -9.66
C GLY A 32 -8.09 5.06 -9.52
N PRO A 33 -7.13 4.44 -10.20
CA PRO A 33 -6.86 3.00 -10.09
C PRO A 33 -5.94 2.65 -8.91
N ALA A 34 -6.09 3.32 -7.77
CA ALA A 34 -5.28 3.08 -6.57
C ALA A 34 -6.07 3.41 -5.29
N ILE A 35 -5.68 2.81 -4.15
CA ILE A 35 -6.13 3.28 -2.84
C ILE A 35 -5.25 4.42 -2.36
N LYS A 36 -5.86 5.46 -1.81
CA LYS A 36 -5.15 6.61 -1.26
C LYS A 36 -4.80 6.34 0.19
N ILE A 37 -3.52 6.43 0.52
CA ILE A 37 -3.03 6.25 1.89
C ILE A 37 -2.32 7.53 2.32
N ALA A 38 -2.84 8.13 3.39
CA ALA A 38 -2.25 9.29 4.03
C ALA A 38 -1.27 8.83 5.12
N VAL A 39 -0.07 9.39 5.11
CA VAL A 39 0.98 9.14 6.11
C VAL A 39 1.50 10.44 6.69
N ARG A 40 1.99 10.41 7.93
CA ARG A 40 2.57 11.58 8.59
C ARG A 40 3.96 11.88 8.06
N GLU A 41 4.67 10.81 7.78
CA GLU A 41 6.02 10.75 7.31
C GLU A 41 6.14 11.52 5.98
N ALA A 42 7.20 12.30 5.88
CA ALA A 42 7.56 12.96 4.64
C ALA A 42 8.01 11.94 3.59
N ALA A 43 7.99 12.32 2.31
CA ALA A 43 8.38 11.45 1.18
C ALA A 43 9.88 11.14 1.11
N GLN A 44 10.67 11.62 2.07
CA GLN A 44 12.12 11.43 2.16
C GLN A 44 12.49 10.17 2.95
N ASP A 45 13.68 9.66 2.68
CA ASP A 45 14.36 8.61 3.46
C ASP A 45 13.54 7.30 3.60
N GLY A 46 12.64 7.02 2.66
CA GLY A 46 11.81 5.82 2.69
C GLY A 46 10.78 5.75 3.84
N ARG A 47 10.67 6.78 4.69
CA ARG A 47 9.78 6.78 5.87
C ARG A 47 8.31 6.66 5.47
N ALA A 48 7.89 7.36 4.42
CA ALA A 48 6.55 7.21 3.87
C ALA A 48 6.25 5.79 3.37
N ASN A 49 7.26 5.08 2.85
CA ASN A 49 7.09 3.70 2.38
C ASN A 49 6.82 2.78 3.57
N ALA A 50 7.68 2.84 4.59
CA ALA A 50 7.52 2.04 5.81
C ALA A 50 6.17 2.29 6.50
N ALA A 51 5.72 3.54 6.55
CA ALA A 51 4.43 3.90 7.11
C ALA A 51 3.25 3.33 6.32
N ILE A 52 3.32 3.33 4.98
CA ILE A 52 2.30 2.72 4.11
C ILE A 52 2.22 1.22 4.36
N LEU A 53 3.35 0.51 4.36
CA LEU A 53 3.38 -0.94 4.61
C LEU A 53 2.82 -1.27 6.01
N ALA A 54 3.12 -0.45 7.01
CA ALA A 54 2.58 -0.61 8.36
C ALA A 54 1.06 -0.37 8.43
N ILE A 55 0.52 0.59 7.67
CA ILE A 55 -0.93 0.80 7.57
C ILE A 55 -1.58 -0.40 6.90
N LEU A 56 -1.02 -0.89 5.79
CA LEU A 56 -1.57 -2.05 5.06
C LEU A 56 -1.56 -3.31 5.93
N SER A 57 -0.44 -3.61 6.60
CA SER A 57 -0.32 -4.73 7.55
C SER A 57 -1.43 -4.71 8.59
N LYS A 58 -1.70 -3.55 9.21
CA LYS A 58 -2.76 -3.42 10.21
C LYS A 58 -4.16 -3.57 9.64
N ASN A 59 -4.42 -3.09 8.42
CA ASN A 59 -5.76 -3.15 7.83
C ASN A 59 -6.08 -4.53 7.26
N LEU A 60 -5.07 -5.24 6.74
CA LEU A 60 -5.25 -6.58 6.16
C LEU A 60 -5.02 -7.70 7.18
N GLY A 61 -4.50 -7.39 8.37
CA GLY A 61 -4.21 -8.39 9.40
C GLY A 61 -3.03 -9.32 9.08
N VAL A 62 -2.17 -8.92 8.13
CA VAL A 62 -1.00 -9.70 7.69
C VAL A 62 0.29 -9.20 8.32
N ALA A 63 1.30 -10.07 8.43
CA ALA A 63 2.59 -9.68 8.97
C ALA A 63 3.30 -8.69 8.03
N LYS A 64 4.14 -7.81 8.60
CA LYS A 64 4.95 -6.88 7.79
C LYS A 64 5.93 -7.60 6.86
N ALA A 65 6.35 -8.82 7.21
CA ALA A 65 7.22 -9.64 6.37
C ALA A 65 6.52 -10.12 5.09
N ASP A 66 5.19 -10.19 5.12
CA ASP A 66 4.34 -10.63 4.00
C ASP A 66 3.91 -9.45 3.11
N ILE A 67 4.43 -8.24 3.35
CA ILE A 67 4.10 -7.05 2.56
C ILE A 67 5.38 -6.39 2.07
N GLU A 68 5.48 -6.24 0.76
CA GLU A 68 6.64 -5.62 0.12
C GLU A 68 6.24 -4.53 -0.88
N LEU A 69 7.08 -3.51 -1.00
CA LEU A 69 6.92 -2.47 -2.01
C LEU A 69 7.66 -2.91 -3.28
N THR A 70 6.93 -3.32 -4.31
CA THR A 70 7.50 -3.83 -5.57
C THR A 70 7.79 -2.74 -6.59
N ALA A 71 7.11 -1.58 -6.50
CA ALA A 71 7.39 -0.45 -7.38
C ALA A 71 7.05 0.90 -6.74
N GLY A 72 7.66 1.97 -7.27
CA GLY A 72 7.32 3.35 -6.91
C GLY A 72 7.95 3.85 -5.62
N MET A 73 9.14 3.35 -5.26
CA MET A 73 9.89 3.79 -4.07
C MET A 73 10.03 5.32 -3.97
N ALA A 74 10.37 5.98 -5.09
CA ALA A 74 10.53 7.43 -5.21
C ALA A 74 9.27 8.16 -5.72
N SER A 75 8.15 7.45 -5.94
CA SER A 75 6.91 8.00 -6.47
C SER A 75 5.80 8.01 -5.43
N ARG A 76 4.82 8.92 -5.60
CA ARG A 76 3.55 8.85 -4.86
C ARG A 76 2.72 7.65 -5.29
N ARG A 77 2.87 7.19 -6.53
CA ARG A 77 2.21 5.97 -6.99
C ARG A 77 3.10 4.78 -6.69
N LYS A 78 2.57 3.84 -5.91
CA LYS A 78 3.27 2.70 -5.35
C LYS A 78 2.55 1.43 -5.76
N ARG A 79 3.30 0.35 -5.93
CA ARG A 79 2.75 -1.00 -6.06
C ARG A 79 3.26 -1.83 -4.90
N VAL A 80 2.32 -2.36 -4.13
CA VAL A 80 2.61 -3.19 -2.96
C VAL A 80 2.17 -4.60 -3.28
N TYR A 81 3.00 -5.59 -3.00
CA TYR A 81 2.63 -6.99 -3.03
C TYR A 81 2.34 -7.47 -1.61
N VAL A 82 1.29 -8.26 -1.47
CA VAL A 82 0.89 -8.89 -0.22
C VAL A 82 0.86 -10.38 -0.44
N HIS A 83 1.70 -11.12 0.27
CA HIS A 83 1.73 -12.58 0.24
C HIS A 83 0.53 -13.15 1.00
N GLY A 84 0.01 -14.27 0.51
CA GLY A 84 -1.06 -15.01 1.18
C GLY A 84 -2.11 -15.53 0.20
N GLU A 85 -3.14 -16.17 0.75
CA GLU A 85 -4.26 -16.65 -0.05
C GLU A 85 -5.10 -15.47 -0.56
N PRO A 86 -5.24 -15.26 -1.89
CA PRO A 86 -5.90 -14.07 -2.42
C PRO A 86 -7.36 -13.90 -1.97
N ALA A 87 -8.09 -15.02 -1.79
CA ALA A 87 -9.48 -15.00 -1.34
C ALA A 87 -9.65 -14.48 0.10
N SER A 88 -8.62 -14.60 0.92
CA SER A 88 -8.59 -14.16 2.32
C SER A 88 -8.10 -12.71 2.47
N LEU A 89 -7.60 -12.10 1.39
CA LEU A 89 -7.01 -10.75 1.36
C LEU A 89 -7.91 -9.69 0.68
N LEU A 90 -9.05 -10.12 0.11
CA LEU A 90 -10.04 -9.28 -0.59
C LEU A 90 -11.31 -9.11 0.25
#